data_AF-A0A1G4RJ52-F1
#
_entry.id   AF-A0A1G4RJ52-F1
#
_cell.length_a   1.000
_cell.length_b   1.000
_cell.length_c   1.000
_cell.angle_alpha   90.00
_cell.angle_beta   90.00
_cell.angle_gamma   90.00
#
_symmetry.space_group_name_H-M   'P 1'
#
loop_
_entity.id
_entity.type
_entity.pdbx_description
1 polymer ?
#
loop_
_entity_poly.entity_id
_entity_poly.type
_entity_poly.pdbx_seq_one_letter_code
_entity_poly.pdbx_strand_id
1 'polypeptide(L)' 'MAKRPALIPQSDATRLFKAARAAGYARARLITHPDGRIEIVGEDAEAASPAMELSPYEKWKAGNAR' A
#
# COMPACT_ATOMS: atom_id res chain seq x y z
N MET A 1 -11.67 22.93 -12.29
CA MET A 1 -11.66 21.75 -11.40
C MET A 1 -11.62 22.25 -9.96
N ALA A 2 -12.68 22.01 -9.17
CA ALA A 2 -12.67 22.37 -7.75
C ALA A 2 -11.68 21.47 -7.00
N LYS A 3 -10.75 22.06 -6.23
CA LYS A 3 -9.86 21.29 -5.35
C LYS A 3 -10.72 20.66 -4.25
N ARG A 4 -10.99 19.36 -4.33
CA ARG A 4 -11.60 18.62 -3.21
C ARG A 4 -10.62 18.70 -2.04
N PRO A 5 -11.07 19.15 -0.85
CA PRO A 5 -10.21 19.11 0.32
C PRO A 5 -9.77 17.67 0.58
N ALA A 6 -8.50 17.48 0.94
CA ALA A 6 -7.98 16.18 1.31
C ALA A 6 -8.70 15.69 2.58
N LEU A 7 -9.10 14.42 2.60
CA LEU A 7 -9.79 13.79 3.73
C LEU A 7 -8.90 13.69 4.97
N ILE A 8 -7.59 13.62 4.79
CA ILE A 8 -6.59 13.64 5.86
C ILE A 8 -5.36 14.45 5.43
N PRO A 9 -4.75 15.25 6.32
CA PRO A 9 -3.48 15.89 6.06
C PRO A 9 -2.35 14.86 5.90
N GLN A 10 -1.37 15.17 5.05
CA GLN A 10 -0.18 14.32 4.86
C GLN A 10 0.60 14.12 6.17
N SER A 11 0.65 15.13 7.04
CA SER A 11 1.33 15.06 8.34
C SER A 11 0.78 13.94 9.21
N ASP A 12 -0.54 13.75 9.18
CA ASP A 12 -1.23 12.82 10.06
C ASP A 12 -1.09 11.40 9.53
N ALA A 13 -1.26 11.21 8.21
CA ALA A 13 -0.94 9.95 7.55
C ALA A 13 0.51 9.51 7.86
N THR A 14 1.47 10.43 7.76
CA THR A 14 2.88 10.16 8.07
C THR A 14 3.09 9.72 9.52
N ARG A 15 2.43 10.38 10.48
CA ARG A 15 2.52 10.01 11.90
C ARG A 15 1.95 8.62 12.15
N LEU A 16 0.84 8.29 11.51
CA LEU A 16 0.15 7.00 11.70
C LEU A 16 0.97 5.85 11.12
N PHE A 17 1.57 6.03 9.94
CA PHE A 17 2.48 5.01 9.39
C PHE A 17 3.75 4.83 10.23
N LYS A 18 4.30 5.90 10.80
CA LYS A 18 5.42 5.81 11.75
C LYS A 18 5.03 5.04 13.02
N ALA A 19 3.85 5.29 13.56
CA ALA A 19 3.33 4.58 14.73
C ALA A 19 3.15 3.08 14.43
N ALA A 20 2.58 2.72 13.28
CA ALA A 20 2.41 1.32 12.88
C ALA A 20 3.77 0.60 12.75
N ARG A 21 4.76 1.26 12.14
CA ARG A 21 6.13 0.73 12.08
C ARG A 21 6.77 0.57 13.46
N ALA A 22 6.57 1.54 14.35
CA ALA A 22 7.09 1.48 15.72
C ALA A 22 6.43 0.38 16.56
N ALA A 23 5.16 0.07 16.28
CA ALA A 23 4.42 -1.03 16.90
C ALA A 23 4.83 -2.41 16.37
N GLY A 24 5.68 -2.49 15.33
CA GLY A 24 6.22 -3.74 14.80
C GLY A 24 5.44 -4.33 13.64
N TYR A 25 4.41 -3.65 13.12
CA TYR A 25 3.66 -4.15 11.97
C TYR A 25 4.51 -4.08 10.69
N ALA A 26 4.48 -5.15 9.90
CA ALA A 26 5.20 -5.25 8.63
C ALA A 26 4.57 -4.36 7.54
N ARG A 27 3.26 -4.17 7.61
CA ARG A 27 2.48 -3.35 6.67
C ARG A 27 1.46 -2.51 7.42
N ALA A 28 1.11 -1.37 6.86
CA ALA A 28 -0.01 -0.56 7.30
C ALA A 28 -0.84 -0.05 6.12
N ARG A 29 -2.16 0.04 6.30
CA ARG A 29 -3.12 0.55 5.30
C ARG A 29 -3.95 1.67 5.90
N LEU A 30 -4.29 2.65 5.07
CA LEU A 30 -5.26 3.69 5.37
C LEU A 30 -6.45 3.50 4.41
N ILE A 31 -7.64 3.33 4.97
CA ILE A 31 -8.88 3.13 4.23
C ILE A 31 -9.79 4.32 4.51
N THR A 32 -10.30 4.97 3.46
CA THR A 32 -11.37 5.96 3.59
C THR A 32 -12.68 5.32 3.18
N HIS A 33 -13.64 5.31 4.11
CA HIS A 33 -14.97 4.77 3.90
C HIS A 33 -15.92 5.85 3.31
N PRO A 34 -16.95 5.47 2.54
CA PRO A 34 -17.92 6.42 1.98
C PRO A 34 -18.72 7.22 3.01
N ASP A 35 -18.82 6.72 4.25
CA ASP A 35 -19.46 7.38 5.39
C ASP A 35 -18.58 8.48 6.03
N GLY A 36 -17.38 8.69 5.51
CA GLY A 36 -16.42 9.69 6.01
C GLY A 36 -15.49 9.17 7.11
N ARG A 37 -15.62 7.90 7.51
CA ARG A 37 -14.71 7.28 8.48
C ARG A 37 -13.36 6.98 7.83
N ILE A 38 -12.29 7.20 8.60
CA ILE A 38 -10.94 6.79 8.23
C ILE A 38 -10.51 5.67 9.17
N GLU A 39 -10.04 4.57 8.59
CA GLU A 39 -9.56 3.40 9.32
C GLU A 39 -8.09 3.17 8.99
N ILE A 40 -7.31 2.81 10.02
CA ILE A 40 -5.90 2.45 9.88
C ILE A 40 -5.69 1.06 10.42
N VAL A 41 -5.14 0.20 9.57
CA VAL A 41 -4.94 -1.22 9.85
C VAL A 41 -3.44 -1.51 9.79
N GLY A 42 -2.88 -2.00 10.89
CA GLY A 42 -1.57 -2.64 10.92
C GLY A 42 -1.72 -4.13 10.61
N GLU A 43 -0.91 -4.65 9.71
CA GLU A 43 -0.93 -6.06 9.30
C GLU A 43 0.43 -6.70 9.63
N ASP A 44 0.39 -7.82 10.35
CA ASP A 44 1.51 -8.77 10.48
C ASP A 44 1.60 -9.63 9.21
N ALA A 45 1.57 -9.00 8.04
CA ALA A 45 1.79 -9.72 6.79
C ALA A 45 3.27 -10.09 6.69
N GLU A 46 3.58 -11.35 6.39
CA GLU A 46 4.90 -11.70 5.87
C GLU A 46 5.19 -10.74 4.70
N ALA A 47 6.28 -9.96 4.82
CA ALA A 47 6.58 -8.88 3.88
C ALA A 47 6.33 -9.39 2.47
N ALA A 48 5.42 -8.75 1.73
CA ALA A 48 5.00 -9.24 0.43
C ALA A 48 6.26 -9.59 -0.36
N SER A 49 6.47 -10.89 -0.60
CA SER A 49 7.59 -11.35 -1.42
C SER A 49 7.57 -10.47 -2.66
N PRO A 50 8.68 -9.75 -2.96
CA PRO A 50 8.71 -8.88 -4.12
C PRO A 50 8.17 -9.71 -5.28
N ALA A 51 7.10 -9.21 -5.92
CA ALA A 51 6.42 -9.92 -6.99
C ALA A 51 7.50 -10.54 -7.87
N MET A 52 7.56 -11.89 -7.90
CA MET A 52 8.63 -12.61 -8.58
C MET A 52 8.81 -11.96 -9.95
N GLU A 53 9.88 -11.18 -10.11
CA GLU A 53 10.17 -10.59 -11.40
C GLU A 53 10.34 -11.78 -12.32
N LEU A 54 9.46 -11.90 -13.32
CA LEU A 54 9.53 -12.96 -14.30
C LEU A 54 10.98 -13.07 -14.76
N SER A 55 11.50 -14.29 -14.70
CA SER A 55 12.85 -14.56 -15.17
C SER A 55 12.99 -14.07 -16.62
N PRO A 56 14.21 -13.72 -17.07
CA PRO A 56 14.43 -13.31 -18.46
C PRO A 56 13.83 -14.29 -19.49
N TYR A 57 13.79 -15.59 -19.17
CA TYR A 57 13.17 -16.63 -19.99
C TYR A 57 11.63 -16.52 -20.05
N GLU A 58 10.96 -16.25 -18.92
CA GLU A 58 9.50 -16.08 -18.88
C GLU A 58 9.06 -14.81 -19.60
N LYS A 59 9.84 -13.72 -19.49
CA LYS A 59 9.63 -12.47 -20.26
C LYS A 59 9.75 -12.72 -21.77
N TRP A 60 10.75 -13.50 -22.20
CA TRP A 60 10.91 -13.87 -23.62
C TRP A 60 9.78 -14.75 -24.14
N LYS A 61 9.37 -15.76 -23.37
CA LYS A 61 8.29 -16.69 -23.73
C LYS A 61 6.95 -15.96 -23.94
N ALA A 62 6.61 -15.02 -23.05
CA ALA A 62 5.37 -14.25 -23.16
C ALA A 62 5.29 -13.40 -24.44
N GLY A 63 6.43 -12.93 -24.96
CA GLY A 63 6.50 -12.14 -26.20
C GLY A 63 6.63 -12.95 -27.49
N ASN A 64 7.08 -14.20 -27.41
CA ASN A 64 7.43 -15.02 -28.58
C ASN A 64 6.60 -16.31 -28.73
N ALA A 65 5.70 -16.60 -27.79
CA ALA A 65 4.70 -17.66 -27.96
C ALA A 65 3.57 -17.16 -28.89
N ARG A 66 3.82 -17.19 -30.20
CA ARG A 66 2.81 -17.10 -31.26
C ARG A 66 3.05 -18.21 -32.28
#